data_AF-A0A5C6M1A9-F1
#
_entry.id   AF-A0A5C6M1A9-F1
#
_cell.length_a   1.000
_cell.length_b   1.000
_cell.length_c   1.000
_cell.angle_alpha   90.00
_cell.angle_beta   90.00
_cell.angle_gamma   90.00
#
_symmetry.space_group_name_H-M   'P 1'
#
loop_
_entity.id
_entity.type
_entity.pdbx_description
1 polymer ?
#
loop_
_entity_poly.entity_id
_entity_poly.type
_entity_poly.pdbx_seq_one_letter_code
_entity_poly.pdbx_strand_id
1 'polypeptide(L)'
;NVSERAWVVARCHEYRDDPITAEDYYALYGVFDSTKFSFPGCEPKGQPKDLVPLADDAVVAQAQQDYQQRLAAFEQRQQQRDAGRLAVKQLAAASHRILSGAAVGEGQTVTLQTAVPQGQPGGLESLSLKRGEVLQLAILPNGNYGADTTRVQLEIRRTSGSQPATWSLQDLIDGFAQGGPLRQQRDAAWCFLEVTDGPQFLTDGKPAVEGRQELSAWARGDNPAVFVNQANQQVDVWTRLPARTVFVHPGPDRPVAIAWVCPEDGLYQVQGLVEDAHPAALDGVSFRFEHFANPEIGPALVALGQAVAVPAEPRPSPPVFPVAYAVFESSGKNARVHLRGDPEQPGAEVPRRWLTT
;
A
#
# COMPACT_ATOMS: atom_id res chain seq x y z
N ASN A 1 21.28 2.07 58.83
CA ASN A 1 22.57 2.79 58.80
C ASN A 1 23.84 1.96 59.00
N VAL A 2 23.78 0.70 59.48
CA VAL A 2 24.97 -0.19 59.46
C VAL A 2 25.07 -0.96 58.14
N SER A 3 23.93 -1.29 57.51
CA SER A 3 23.88 -2.01 56.22
C SER A 3 24.49 -1.21 55.07
N GLU A 4 24.12 0.06 54.87
CA GLU A 4 24.65 0.88 53.75
C GLU A 4 26.16 1.15 53.83
N ARG A 5 26.76 1.19 55.02
CA ARG A 5 28.21 1.44 55.18
C ARG A 5 29.06 0.25 54.76
N ALA A 6 28.58 -0.98 54.96
CA ALA A 6 29.33 -2.19 54.62
C ALA A 6 29.51 -2.37 53.10
N TRP A 7 28.47 -2.07 52.31
CA TRP A 7 28.51 -2.24 50.84
C TRP A 7 29.43 -1.24 50.13
N VAL A 8 29.54 -0.01 50.64
CA VAL A 8 30.39 1.04 50.03
C VAL A 8 31.88 0.74 50.23
N VAL A 9 32.22 0.08 51.34
CA VAL A 9 33.59 -0.26 51.70
C VAL A 9 34.11 -1.45 50.86
N ALA A 10 33.36 -2.55 50.83
CA ALA A 10 33.71 -3.77 50.09
C ALA A 10 33.91 -3.56 48.57
N ARG A 11 33.29 -2.52 47.99
CA ARG A 11 33.51 -2.11 46.59
C ARG A 11 34.91 -1.54 46.35
N CYS A 12 35.52 -0.91 47.36
CA CYS A 12 36.73 -0.12 47.19
C CYS A 12 37.98 -0.81 47.77
N HIS A 13 37.85 -1.51 48.89
CA HIS A 13 38.92 -2.22 49.60
C HIS A 13 38.34 -3.16 50.66
N GLU A 14 39.10 -4.16 51.10
CA GLU A 14 38.70 -5.08 52.18
C GLU A 14 39.24 -4.61 53.53
N TYR A 15 38.38 -4.60 54.56
CA TYR A 15 38.81 -4.61 55.95
C TYR A 15 38.59 -5.97 56.59
N ARG A 16 39.42 -6.24 57.60
CA ARG A 16 39.38 -7.47 58.41
C ARG A 16 38.03 -7.70 59.10
N ASP A 17 37.33 -6.62 59.44
CA ASP A 17 36.05 -6.67 60.17
C ASP A 17 34.84 -6.45 59.25
N ASP A 18 35.03 -6.48 57.91
CA ASP A 18 33.92 -6.34 56.98
C ASP A 18 33.04 -7.60 57.01
N PRO A 19 31.70 -7.43 57.07
CA PRO A 19 30.76 -8.55 57.13
C PRO A 19 30.63 -9.29 55.78
N ILE A 20 31.17 -8.73 54.69
CA ILE A 20 31.20 -9.32 53.34
C ILE A 20 32.58 -9.06 52.73
N THR A 21 33.15 -10.05 52.04
CA THR A 21 34.42 -9.86 51.31
C THR A 21 34.17 -9.04 50.04
N ALA A 22 35.22 -8.42 49.49
CA ALA A 22 35.12 -7.75 48.20
C ALA A 22 34.75 -8.77 47.10
N GLU A 23 35.26 -9.99 47.21
CA GLU A 23 34.91 -11.07 46.29
C GLU A 23 33.40 -11.40 46.33
N ASP A 24 32.82 -11.54 47.53
CA ASP A 24 31.39 -11.81 47.68
C ASP A 24 30.51 -10.60 47.30
N TYR A 25 30.99 -9.37 47.53
CA TYR A 25 30.37 -8.16 46.99
C TYR A 25 30.26 -8.22 45.46
N TYR A 26 31.37 -8.47 44.77
CA TYR A 26 31.39 -8.50 43.31
C TYR A 26 30.67 -9.72 42.73
N ALA A 27 30.66 -10.85 43.45
CA ALA A 27 29.85 -12.01 43.09
C ALA A 27 28.34 -11.71 43.10
N LEU A 28 27.84 -11.01 44.13
CA LEU A 28 26.44 -10.55 44.18
C LEU A 28 26.17 -9.40 43.20
N TYR A 29 27.12 -8.48 43.03
CA TYR A 29 27.01 -7.39 42.07
C TYR A 29 26.79 -7.92 40.66
N GLY A 30 27.50 -8.99 40.26
CA GLY A 30 27.27 -9.66 38.96
C GLY A 30 25.84 -10.17 38.79
N VAL A 31 25.22 -10.71 39.84
CA VAL A 31 23.80 -11.16 39.81
C VAL A 31 22.85 -9.98 39.59
N PHE A 32 23.04 -8.87 40.32
CA PHE A 32 22.18 -7.70 40.17
C PHE A 32 22.40 -6.95 38.86
N ASP A 33 23.64 -6.87 38.38
CA ASP A 33 23.98 -6.21 37.13
C ASP A 33 23.45 -6.98 35.90
N SER A 34 23.31 -8.30 35.99
CA SER A 34 22.67 -9.11 34.95
C SER A 34 21.15 -9.23 35.09
N THR A 35 20.57 -8.68 36.15
CA THR A 35 19.12 -8.69 36.39
C THR A 35 18.42 -7.58 35.60
N LYS A 36 17.37 -7.94 34.86
CA LYS A 36 16.48 -6.98 34.18
C LYS A 36 15.24 -6.70 35.02
N PHE A 37 14.98 -5.41 35.20
CA PHE A 37 13.77 -4.90 35.85
C PHE A 37 12.79 -4.43 34.79
N SER A 38 11.53 -4.86 34.92
CA SER A 38 10.44 -4.24 34.17
C SER A 38 10.40 -2.73 34.41
N PHE A 39 10.21 -1.97 33.34
CA PHE A 39 10.08 -0.52 33.41
C PHE A 39 8.60 -0.15 33.30
N PRO A 40 8.05 0.62 34.24
CA PRO A 40 6.61 0.90 34.30
C PRO A 40 6.16 1.99 33.31
N GLY A 41 7.09 2.65 32.63
CA GLY A 41 6.83 3.88 31.87
C GLY A 41 7.27 5.13 32.65
N CYS A 42 7.44 6.25 31.94
CA CYS A 42 7.61 7.58 32.50
C CYS A 42 7.00 8.65 31.57
N GLU A 43 6.98 9.92 31.98
CA GLU A 43 6.35 11.02 31.24
C GLU A 43 6.73 11.10 29.74
N PRO A 44 8.01 11.02 29.33
CA PRO A 44 8.38 10.97 27.90
C PRO A 44 8.18 9.59 27.23
N LYS A 45 7.96 8.52 28.00
CA LYS A 45 7.81 7.14 27.50
C LYS A 45 6.72 6.40 28.29
N GLY A 46 5.46 6.66 27.97
CA GLY A 46 4.32 6.23 28.79
C GLY A 46 4.00 4.72 28.79
N GLN A 47 4.67 3.90 27.98
CA GLN A 47 4.37 2.47 27.90
C GLN A 47 5.35 1.63 28.72
N PRO A 48 4.85 0.64 29.50
CA PRO A 48 5.72 -0.33 30.16
C PRO A 48 6.56 -1.12 29.15
N LYS A 49 7.79 -1.49 29.53
CA LYS A 49 8.70 -2.33 28.73
C LYS A 49 9.41 -3.36 29.62
N ASP A 50 10.10 -4.30 29.00
CA ASP A 50 10.85 -5.36 29.69
C ASP A 50 9.93 -6.19 30.63
N LEU A 51 8.68 -6.42 30.21
CA LEU A 51 7.72 -7.29 30.89
C LEU A 51 8.01 -8.75 30.54
N VAL A 52 7.76 -9.66 31.47
CA VAL A 52 8.05 -11.09 31.30
C VAL A 52 6.80 -11.81 30.77
N PRO A 53 6.84 -12.45 29.60
CA PRO A 53 5.75 -13.30 29.14
C PRO A 53 5.46 -14.42 30.14
N LEU A 54 4.18 -14.66 30.42
CA LEU A 54 3.72 -15.77 31.27
C LEU A 54 3.62 -17.10 30.50
N ALA A 55 3.77 -17.05 29.18
CA ALA A 55 3.83 -18.24 28.34
C ALA A 55 5.25 -18.84 28.37
N ASP A 56 5.35 -20.15 28.10
CA ASP A 56 6.63 -20.84 28.03
C ASP A 56 7.57 -20.22 26.98
N ASP A 57 8.87 -20.16 27.28
CA ASP A 57 9.89 -19.58 26.39
C ASP A 57 9.86 -20.18 24.98
N ALA A 58 9.60 -21.48 24.85
CA ALA A 58 9.47 -22.15 23.56
C ALA A 58 8.26 -21.65 22.76
N VAL A 59 7.13 -21.38 23.44
CA VAL A 59 5.92 -20.84 22.82
C VAL A 59 6.15 -19.39 22.37
N VAL A 60 6.79 -18.58 23.23
CA VAL A 60 7.14 -17.20 22.90
C VAL A 60 8.08 -17.16 21.70
N ALA A 61 9.15 -17.96 21.72
CA ALA A 61 10.14 -18.02 20.65
C ALA A 61 9.51 -18.45 19.32
N GLN A 62 8.66 -19.48 19.32
CA GLN A 62 7.98 -19.94 18.10
C GLN A 62 7.06 -18.86 17.52
N ALA A 63 6.21 -18.24 18.35
CA ALA A 63 5.32 -17.17 17.91
C ALA A 63 6.09 -15.93 17.40
N GLN A 64 7.24 -15.62 18.01
CA GLN A 64 8.13 -14.55 17.54
C GLN A 64 8.71 -14.88 16.16
N GLN A 65 9.16 -16.12 15.95
CA GLN A 65 9.69 -16.59 14.67
C GLN A 65 8.62 -16.56 13.57
N ASP A 66 7.42 -17.08 13.86
CA ASP A 66 6.29 -17.06 12.93
C ASP A 66 5.92 -15.61 12.54
N TYR A 67 5.88 -14.71 13.53
CA TYR A 67 5.65 -13.29 13.28
C TYR A 67 6.73 -12.68 12.39
N GLN A 68 8.01 -12.92 12.67
CA GLN A 68 9.12 -12.42 11.86
C GLN A 68 9.07 -12.92 10.41
N GLN A 69 8.77 -14.21 10.22
CA GLN A 69 8.61 -14.79 8.88
C GLN A 69 7.46 -14.14 8.11
N ARG A 70 6.30 -13.99 8.76
CA ARG A 70 5.13 -13.33 8.16
C ARG A 70 5.41 -11.86 7.84
N LEU A 71 6.08 -11.15 8.74
CA LEU A 71 6.45 -9.75 8.55
C LEU A 71 7.44 -9.59 7.38
N ALA A 72 8.49 -10.41 7.33
CA ALA A 72 9.47 -10.39 6.24
C ALA A 72 8.81 -10.69 4.89
N ALA A 73 7.91 -11.68 4.84
CA ALA A 73 7.16 -12.00 3.63
C ALA A 73 6.22 -10.85 3.21
N PHE A 74 5.57 -10.19 4.17
CA PHE A 74 4.76 -9.00 3.91
C PHE A 74 5.61 -7.85 3.35
N GLU A 75 6.74 -7.53 3.98
CA GLU A 75 7.64 -6.45 3.57
C GLU A 75 8.25 -6.72 2.18
N GLN A 76 8.64 -7.97 1.90
CA GLN A 76 9.12 -8.38 0.58
C GLN A 76 8.05 -8.20 -0.51
N ARG A 77 6.79 -8.55 -0.23
CA ARG A 77 5.67 -8.32 -1.17
C ARG A 77 5.45 -6.82 -1.44
N GLN A 78 5.53 -5.98 -0.40
CA GLN A 78 5.41 -4.53 -0.56
C GLN A 78 6.55 -3.98 -1.43
N GLN A 79 7.79 -4.37 -1.15
CA GLN A 79 8.95 -3.95 -1.95
C GLN A 79 8.83 -4.37 -3.42
N GLN A 80 8.37 -5.59 -3.70
CA GLN A 80 8.15 -6.06 -5.07
C GLN A 80 7.06 -5.25 -5.79
N ARG A 81 5.96 -4.94 -5.10
CA ARG A 81 4.88 -4.09 -5.65
C ARG A 81 5.37 -2.68 -5.95
N ASP A 82 6.12 -2.08 -5.03
CA ASP A 82 6.69 -0.73 -5.21
C ASP A 82 7.71 -0.68 -6.35
N ALA A 83 8.61 -1.68 -6.43
CA ALA A 83 9.56 -1.81 -7.52
C ALA A 83 8.86 -1.99 -8.87
N GLY A 84 7.83 -2.85 -8.93
CA GLY A 84 7.01 -3.04 -10.13
C GLY A 84 6.31 -1.76 -10.57
N ARG A 85 5.67 -1.03 -9.64
CA ARG A 85 5.06 0.28 -9.91
C ARG A 85 6.07 1.28 -10.47
N LEU A 86 7.25 1.38 -9.86
CA LEU A 86 8.29 2.31 -10.29
C LEU A 86 8.82 1.95 -11.69
N ALA A 87 9.00 0.66 -11.98
CA ALA A 87 9.40 0.21 -13.31
C ALA A 87 8.37 0.60 -14.38
N VAL A 88 7.08 0.37 -14.15
CA VAL A 88 6.02 0.78 -15.08
C VAL A 88 6.00 2.30 -15.25
N LYS A 89 6.15 3.06 -14.16
CA LYS A 89 6.23 4.54 -14.20
C LYS A 89 7.37 5.02 -15.10
N GLN A 90 8.55 4.41 -14.99
CA GLN A 90 9.72 4.77 -15.79
C GLN A 90 9.51 4.46 -17.28
N LEU A 91 8.98 3.27 -17.60
CA LEU A 91 8.67 2.87 -18.98
C LEU A 91 7.60 3.79 -19.61
N ALA A 92 6.57 4.13 -18.83
CA ALA A 92 5.49 5.01 -19.25
C ALA A 92 6.01 6.42 -19.56
N ALA A 93 6.84 7.01 -18.67
CA ALA A 93 7.41 8.33 -18.87
C ALA A 93 8.25 8.44 -20.17
N ALA A 94 8.89 7.36 -20.59
CA ALA A 94 9.72 7.34 -21.81
C ALA A 94 8.92 7.14 -23.11
N SER A 95 7.65 6.72 -23.04
CA SER A 95 6.87 6.29 -24.22
C SER A 95 5.46 6.88 -24.29
N HIS A 96 5.19 7.89 -23.47
CA HIS A 96 3.89 8.54 -23.34
C HIS A 96 3.62 9.56 -24.45
N ARG A 97 2.44 9.49 -25.07
CA ARG A 97 1.88 10.53 -25.95
C ARG A 97 0.40 10.76 -25.63
N ILE A 98 -0.03 12.02 -25.68
CA ILE A 98 -1.45 12.37 -25.61
C ILE A 98 -2.01 12.36 -27.03
N LEU A 99 -3.03 11.54 -27.25
CA LEU A 99 -3.74 11.40 -28.54
C LEU A 99 -4.93 12.36 -28.65
N SER A 100 -5.60 12.63 -27.53
CA SER A 100 -6.77 13.50 -27.43
C SER A 100 -6.90 14.02 -26.00
N GLY A 101 -7.47 15.20 -25.82
CA GLY A 101 -7.71 15.76 -24.49
C GLY A 101 -8.40 17.11 -24.52
N ALA A 102 -9.29 17.34 -23.57
CA ALA A 102 -10.01 18.59 -23.41
C ALA A 102 -10.50 18.77 -21.98
N ALA A 103 -10.84 20.01 -21.62
CA ALA A 103 -11.72 20.30 -20.50
C ALA A 103 -13.16 19.91 -20.89
N VAL A 104 -13.89 19.32 -19.95
CA VAL A 104 -15.30 18.98 -20.05
C VAL A 104 -16.02 19.86 -19.05
N GLY A 105 -16.65 20.92 -19.56
CA GLY A 105 -17.44 21.81 -18.74
C GLY A 105 -18.65 21.10 -18.13
N GLU A 106 -19.26 21.73 -17.14
CA GLU A 106 -20.41 21.20 -16.43
C GLU A 106 -21.56 20.78 -17.38
N GLY A 107 -22.08 19.57 -17.17
CA GLY A 107 -23.13 18.96 -17.98
C GLY A 107 -22.79 18.80 -19.47
N GLN A 108 -21.53 19.07 -19.87
CA GLN A 108 -21.10 18.96 -21.26
C GLN A 108 -20.63 17.55 -21.57
N THR A 109 -20.65 17.24 -22.86
CA THR A 109 -20.08 16.01 -23.42
C THR A 109 -19.03 16.37 -24.45
N VAL A 110 -17.88 15.71 -24.39
CA VAL A 110 -16.81 15.82 -25.39
C VAL A 110 -16.51 14.44 -25.94
N THR A 111 -16.49 14.31 -27.27
CA THR A 111 -16.05 13.06 -27.92
C THR A 111 -14.54 13.05 -28.09
N LEU A 112 -13.91 11.88 -27.99
CA LEU A 112 -12.45 11.78 -28.09
C LEU A 112 -11.95 12.24 -29.46
N GLN A 113 -12.70 12.01 -30.53
CA GLN A 113 -12.32 12.34 -31.90
C GLN A 113 -12.30 13.85 -32.15
N THR A 114 -13.23 14.59 -31.54
CA THR A 114 -13.30 16.07 -31.67
C THR A 114 -12.21 16.78 -30.88
N ALA A 115 -11.57 16.09 -29.93
CA ALA A 115 -10.53 16.62 -29.05
C ALA A 115 -9.10 16.18 -29.43
N VAL A 116 -8.90 15.67 -30.65
CA VAL A 116 -7.57 15.39 -31.19
C VAL A 116 -6.86 16.71 -31.52
N PRO A 117 -5.62 16.95 -31.06
CA PRO A 117 -4.88 18.17 -31.36
C PRO A 117 -4.68 18.37 -32.87
N GLN A 118 -4.86 19.61 -33.35
CA GLN A 118 -4.60 19.95 -34.75
C GLN A 118 -3.13 19.68 -35.13
N GLY A 119 -2.91 19.05 -36.28
CA GLY A 119 -1.56 18.79 -36.80
C GLY A 119 -0.87 17.51 -36.31
N GLN A 120 -1.51 16.70 -35.46
CA GLN A 120 -1.00 15.34 -35.17
C GLN A 120 -1.36 14.37 -36.31
N PRO A 121 -0.37 13.73 -36.97
CA PRO A 121 -0.63 12.67 -37.94
C PRO A 121 -1.15 11.40 -37.24
N GLY A 122 -2.21 10.79 -37.78
CA GLY A 122 -2.80 9.56 -37.24
C GLY A 122 -3.82 9.84 -36.13
N GLY A 123 -5.05 10.17 -36.52
CA GLY A 123 -6.17 10.31 -35.59
C GLY A 123 -6.62 8.96 -35.01
N LEU A 124 -7.66 9.00 -34.19
CA LEU A 124 -8.24 7.81 -33.54
C LEU A 124 -8.89 6.81 -34.52
N GLU A 125 -9.01 7.17 -35.80
CA GLU A 125 -9.59 6.33 -36.85
C GLU A 125 -8.69 5.17 -37.29
N SER A 126 -7.37 5.30 -37.12
CA SER A 126 -6.39 4.28 -37.51
C SER A 126 -5.09 4.42 -36.71
N LEU A 127 -5.04 3.74 -35.56
CA LEU A 127 -3.89 3.64 -34.68
C LEU A 127 -3.15 2.33 -34.96
N SER A 128 -1.87 2.41 -35.34
CA SER A 128 -0.98 1.25 -35.35
C SER A 128 -0.50 0.97 -33.93
N LEU A 129 -0.91 -0.18 -33.39
CA LEU A 129 -0.52 -0.62 -32.04
C LEU A 129 0.21 -1.95 -32.10
N LYS A 130 1.12 -2.15 -31.15
CA LYS A 130 1.78 -3.44 -30.89
C LYS A 130 1.19 -4.10 -29.66
N ARG A 131 1.27 -5.43 -29.60
CA ARG A 131 0.95 -6.21 -28.41
C ARG A 131 1.67 -5.66 -27.20
N GLY A 132 0.94 -5.44 -26.10
CA GLY A 132 1.48 -4.91 -24.86
C GLY A 132 1.60 -3.39 -24.78
N GLU A 133 1.40 -2.66 -25.88
CA GLU A 133 1.19 -1.20 -25.81
C GLU A 133 -0.13 -0.89 -25.09
N VAL A 134 -0.22 0.29 -24.47
CA VAL A 134 -1.35 0.65 -23.61
C VAL A 134 -2.03 1.92 -24.11
N LEU A 135 -3.35 1.88 -24.20
CA LEU A 135 -4.21 3.05 -24.33
C LEU A 135 -4.84 3.37 -22.97
N GLN A 136 -4.93 4.63 -22.59
CA GLN A 136 -5.44 5.03 -21.28
C GLN A 136 -6.36 6.24 -21.40
N LEU A 137 -7.56 6.16 -20.82
CA LEU A 137 -8.42 7.32 -20.59
C LEU A 137 -8.24 7.78 -19.15
N ALA A 138 -7.58 8.91 -18.94
CA ALA A 138 -7.39 9.54 -17.64
C ALA A 138 -8.35 10.72 -17.47
N ILE A 139 -9.09 10.74 -16.36
CA ILE A 139 -9.95 11.85 -15.93
C ILE A 139 -9.28 12.55 -14.75
N LEU A 140 -9.14 13.86 -14.87
CA LEU A 140 -8.48 14.75 -13.94
C LEU A 140 -9.50 15.66 -13.26
N PRO A 141 -9.35 15.90 -11.95
CA PRO A 141 -10.12 16.93 -11.29
C PRO A 141 -9.71 18.30 -11.86
N ASN A 142 -10.66 19.21 -11.99
CA ASN A 142 -10.36 20.63 -12.13
C ASN A 142 -10.19 21.24 -10.71
N GLY A 143 -10.35 22.55 -10.56
CA GLY A 143 -10.19 23.21 -9.26
C GLY A 143 -11.22 22.78 -8.21
N ASN A 144 -12.50 22.61 -8.57
CA ASN A 144 -13.58 22.20 -7.66
C ASN A 144 -14.01 20.75 -7.91
N TYR A 145 -13.44 19.81 -7.13
CA TYR A 145 -13.53 18.36 -7.37
C TYR A 145 -14.69 17.62 -6.66
N GLY A 146 -15.58 18.34 -5.98
CA GLY A 146 -16.57 17.75 -5.06
C GLY A 146 -17.71 17.00 -5.77
N ALA A 147 -17.94 17.30 -7.05
CA ALA A 147 -19.07 16.78 -7.83
C ALA A 147 -18.61 16.36 -9.24
N ASP A 148 -17.62 15.48 -9.31
CA ASP A 148 -16.94 15.11 -10.57
C ASP A 148 -17.38 13.73 -11.09
N THR A 149 -18.64 13.35 -10.85
CA THR A 149 -19.13 12.09 -11.43
C THR A 149 -19.13 12.23 -12.94
N THR A 150 -18.27 11.47 -13.59
CA THR A 150 -18.00 11.59 -15.01
C THR A 150 -18.44 10.31 -15.70
N ARG A 151 -19.37 10.41 -16.64
CA ARG A 151 -19.71 9.28 -17.51
C ARG A 151 -18.64 9.13 -18.58
N VAL A 152 -18.21 7.90 -18.82
CA VAL A 152 -17.23 7.57 -19.85
C VAL A 152 -17.74 6.47 -20.77
N GLN A 153 -17.43 6.59 -22.05
CA GLN A 153 -17.56 5.50 -23.01
C GLN A 153 -16.26 5.36 -23.78
N LEU A 154 -15.86 4.11 -24.02
CA LEU A 154 -14.70 3.80 -24.83
C LEU A 154 -14.94 2.48 -25.55
N GLU A 155 -14.76 2.51 -26.85
CA GLU A 155 -14.80 1.37 -27.76
C GLU A 155 -13.50 1.37 -28.56
N ILE A 156 -12.85 0.21 -28.60
CA ILE A 156 -11.62 -0.04 -29.34
C ILE A 156 -11.90 -1.18 -30.32
N ARG A 157 -11.77 -0.93 -31.61
CA ARG A 157 -12.06 -1.89 -32.67
C ARG A 157 -10.82 -2.18 -33.47
N ARG A 158 -10.45 -3.46 -33.56
CA ARG A 158 -9.41 -3.91 -34.49
C ARG A 158 -9.92 -3.91 -35.92
N THR A 159 -9.24 -3.22 -36.82
CA THR A 159 -9.60 -3.05 -38.23
C THR A 159 -8.69 -3.81 -39.19
N SER A 160 -7.49 -4.21 -38.75
CA SER A 160 -6.59 -5.12 -39.46
C SER A 160 -5.88 -6.07 -38.50
N GLY A 161 -5.37 -7.20 -39.01
CA GLY A 161 -4.74 -8.25 -38.20
C GLY A 161 -5.53 -9.56 -38.26
N SER A 162 -5.74 -10.20 -37.10
CA SER A 162 -6.58 -11.39 -36.94
C SER A 162 -8.07 -11.11 -37.21
N GLN A 163 -9.01 -11.98 -36.80
CA GLN A 163 -10.45 -11.71 -36.95
C GLN A 163 -10.86 -10.36 -36.33
N PRO A 164 -11.86 -9.64 -36.87
CA PRO A 164 -12.35 -8.40 -36.27
C PRO A 164 -12.75 -8.61 -34.79
N ALA A 165 -12.35 -7.68 -33.93
CA ALA A 165 -12.67 -7.70 -32.50
C ALA A 165 -12.92 -6.27 -31.99
N THR A 166 -13.86 -6.13 -31.06
CA THR A 166 -14.24 -4.83 -30.48
C THR A 166 -14.29 -4.95 -28.97
N TRP A 167 -13.51 -4.16 -28.23
CA TRP A 167 -13.55 -4.08 -26.77
C TRP A 167 -14.29 -2.81 -26.35
N SER A 168 -15.28 -2.95 -25.48
CA SER A 168 -16.07 -1.82 -24.98
C SER A 168 -16.12 -1.83 -23.46
N LEU A 169 -16.11 -0.65 -22.84
CA LEU A 169 -16.37 -0.53 -21.40
C LEU A 169 -17.76 -1.04 -21.02
N GLN A 170 -18.73 -1.04 -21.95
CA GLN A 170 -20.07 -1.60 -21.72
C GLN A 170 -20.02 -3.09 -21.39
N ASP A 171 -19.06 -3.82 -21.96
CA ASP A 171 -18.90 -5.26 -21.73
C ASP A 171 -18.39 -5.56 -20.31
N LEU A 172 -17.87 -4.56 -19.58
CA LEU A 172 -17.31 -4.74 -18.25
C LEU A 172 -18.34 -4.62 -17.13
N ILE A 173 -19.52 -4.08 -17.41
CA ILE A 173 -20.52 -3.75 -16.39
C ILE A 173 -21.11 -5.03 -15.76
N ASP A 174 -21.29 -6.09 -16.54
CA ASP A 174 -21.84 -7.33 -15.99
C ASP A 174 -20.80 -8.03 -15.10
N GLY A 175 -21.20 -8.32 -13.86
CA GLY A 175 -20.29 -8.86 -12.85
C GLY A 175 -19.21 -7.88 -12.41
N PHE A 176 -19.43 -6.56 -12.53
CA PHE A 176 -18.43 -5.51 -12.23
C PHE A 176 -17.85 -5.63 -10.80
N ALA A 177 -18.70 -5.94 -9.82
CA ALA A 177 -18.29 -6.13 -8.43
C ALA A 177 -17.34 -7.33 -8.22
N GLN A 178 -17.47 -8.43 -8.98
CA GLN A 178 -16.72 -9.66 -8.71
C GLN A 178 -15.39 -9.77 -9.45
N GLY A 179 -15.21 -9.11 -10.61
CA GLY A 179 -14.06 -9.40 -11.45
C GLY A 179 -12.77 -8.60 -11.17
N GLY A 180 -12.70 -7.75 -10.14
CA GLY A 180 -11.45 -7.04 -9.77
C GLY A 180 -11.00 -5.86 -10.66
N PRO A 181 -10.10 -4.99 -10.20
CA PRO A 181 -9.66 -3.83 -10.97
C PRO A 181 -8.74 -4.16 -12.16
N LEU A 182 -8.41 -5.44 -12.37
CA LEU A 182 -7.78 -5.99 -13.56
C LEU A 182 -8.77 -6.95 -14.23
N ARG A 183 -9.18 -6.65 -15.47
CA ARG A 183 -10.20 -7.40 -16.22
C ARG A 183 -9.64 -7.94 -17.52
N GLN A 184 -9.55 -9.26 -17.64
CA GLN A 184 -9.18 -9.92 -18.90
C GLN A 184 -10.38 -10.03 -19.84
N GLN A 185 -10.22 -9.64 -21.10
CA GLN A 185 -11.27 -9.70 -22.11
C GLN A 185 -10.66 -9.94 -23.50
N ARG A 186 -10.93 -11.12 -24.10
CA ARG A 186 -10.47 -11.49 -25.45
C ARG A 186 -8.98 -11.17 -25.64
N ASP A 187 -8.16 -11.72 -24.74
CA ASP A 187 -6.70 -11.54 -24.63
C ASP A 187 -6.19 -10.12 -24.30
N ALA A 188 -7.07 -9.12 -24.30
CA ALA A 188 -6.76 -7.78 -23.81
C ALA A 188 -6.98 -7.72 -22.30
N ALA A 189 -6.41 -6.70 -21.66
CA ALA A 189 -6.67 -6.42 -20.25
C ALA A 189 -7.12 -4.98 -20.06
N TRP A 190 -8.16 -4.79 -19.24
CA TRP A 190 -8.58 -3.49 -18.72
C TRP A 190 -8.07 -3.33 -17.29
N CYS A 191 -7.51 -2.15 -16.98
CA CYS A 191 -6.96 -1.84 -15.67
C CYS A 191 -7.60 -0.55 -15.12
N PHE A 192 -8.15 -0.59 -13.91
CA PHE A 192 -8.68 0.58 -13.21
C PHE A 192 -7.63 1.13 -12.24
N LEU A 193 -7.23 2.37 -12.49
CA LEU A 193 -6.03 2.94 -11.91
C LEU A 193 -6.27 4.33 -11.31
N GLU A 194 -5.46 4.68 -10.34
CA GLU A 194 -5.10 6.04 -9.97
C GLU A 194 -3.67 6.30 -10.46
N VAL A 195 -3.42 7.45 -11.09
CA VAL A 195 -2.21 7.67 -11.93
C VAL A 195 -1.38 8.92 -11.58
N THR A 196 -1.54 9.49 -10.39
CA THR A 196 -0.82 10.69 -9.92
C THR A 196 0.69 10.48 -9.90
N ASP A 197 1.12 9.33 -9.39
CA ASP A 197 2.54 8.97 -9.25
C ASP A 197 2.82 7.59 -9.87
N GLY A 198 2.42 7.41 -11.13
CA GLY A 198 2.42 6.12 -11.78
C GLY A 198 1.21 5.24 -11.38
N PRO A 199 1.10 4.03 -11.95
CA PRO A 199 -0.13 3.26 -11.88
C PRO A 199 -0.34 2.61 -10.52
N GLN A 200 -1.47 2.89 -9.89
CA GLN A 200 -1.93 2.22 -8.66
C GLN A 200 -3.34 1.70 -8.87
N PHE A 201 -3.56 0.39 -8.72
CA PHE A 201 -4.88 -0.20 -8.94
C PHE A 201 -5.90 0.24 -7.87
N LEU A 202 -7.15 0.41 -8.31
CA LEU A 202 -8.29 0.69 -7.46
C LEU A 202 -8.73 -0.60 -6.74
N THR A 203 -8.16 -0.87 -5.57
CA THR A 203 -8.27 -2.18 -4.89
C THR A 203 -9.45 -2.30 -3.93
N ASP A 204 -10.12 -1.19 -3.62
CA ASP A 204 -11.27 -1.18 -2.71
C ASP A 204 -12.55 -1.53 -3.47
N GLY A 205 -12.90 -2.82 -3.46
CA GLY A 205 -14.13 -3.32 -4.05
C GLY A 205 -15.36 -2.96 -3.22
N LYS A 206 -16.29 -2.20 -3.81
CA LYS A 206 -17.56 -1.80 -3.20
C LYS A 206 -18.70 -2.49 -3.94
N PRO A 207 -19.31 -3.56 -3.38
CA PRO A 207 -20.42 -4.28 -4.04
C PRO A 207 -21.72 -3.46 -4.09
N ALA A 208 -21.80 -2.37 -3.31
CA ALA A 208 -22.85 -1.37 -3.32
C ALA A 208 -22.23 0.03 -3.20
N VAL A 209 -22.86 1.05 -3.78
CA VAL A 209 -22.47 2.46 -3.64
C VAL A 209 -23.64 3.22 -3.02
N GLU A 210 -23.40 3.98 -1.95
CA GLU A 210 -24.46 4.69 -1.20
C GLU A 210 -25.65 3.78 -0.83
N GLY A 211 -25.36 2.53 -0.46
CA GLY A 211 -26.36 1.52 -0.11
C GLY A 211 -27.16 0.93 -1.28
N ARG A 212 -26.89 1.36 -2.53
CA ARG A 212 -27.55 0.87 -3.74
C ARG A 212 -26.82 -0.33 -4.32
N GLN A 213 -27.49 -1.48 -4.41
CA GLN A 213 -26.95 -2.74 -4.96
C GLN A 213 -26.93 -2.74 -6.50
N GLU A 214 -27.66 -1.82 -7.11
CA GLU A 214 -27.63 -1.54 -8.55
C GLU A 214 -26.31 -0.89 -8.99
N LEU A 215 -25.55 -0.36 -8.03
CA LEU A 215 -24.28 0.30 -8.25
C LEU A 215 -23.15 -0.53 -7.63
N SER A 216 -22.01 -0.62 -8.30
CA SER A 216 -20.80 -1.21 -7.71
C SER A 216 -19.56 -0.46 -8.18
N ALA A 217 -18.51 -0.46 -7.36
CA ALA A 217 -17.30 0.33 -7.60
C ALA A 217 -16.00 -0.42 -7.27
N TRP A 218 -14.91 0.06 -7.85
CA TRP A 218 -13.54 -0.17 -7.43
C TRP A 218 -12.89 1.19 -7.16
N ALA A 219 -12.31 1.38 -5.98
CA ALA A 219 -11.79 2.68 -5.54
C ALA A 219 -10.44 2.59 -4.82
N ARG A 220 -9.92 3.76 -4.41
CA ARG A 220 -8.91 3.89 -3.35
C ARG A 220 -9.38 4.90 -2.31
N GLY A 221 -9.91 4.42 -1.20
CA GLY A 221 -10.68 5.20 -0.23
C GLY A 221 -12.06 5.53 -0.78
N ASP A 222 -12.48 6.78 -0.61
CA ASP A 222 -13.73 7.28 -1.19
C ASP A 222 -13.57 7.50 -2.69
N ASN A 223 -12.56 8.28 -3.09
CA ASN A 223 -12.17 8.58 -4.45
C ASN A 223 -10.63 8.58 -4.58
N PRO A 224 -10.06 8.31 -5.77
CA PRO A 224 -10.73 8.06 -7.04
C PRO A 224 -11.44 6.71 -7.12
N ALA A 225 -12.43 6.63 -8.01
CA ALA A 225 -13.26 5.45 -8.20
C ALA A 225 -13.63 5.24 -9.68
N VAL A 226 -13.77 3.98 -10.09
CA VAL A 226 -14.53 3.56 -11.27
C VAL A 226 -15.74 2.80 -10.77
N PHE A 227 -16.93 3.17 -11.22
CA PHE A 227 -18.17 2.54 -10.79
C PHE A 227 -19.17 2.43 -11.92
N VAL A 228 -20.14 1.55 -11.77
CA VAL A 228 -21.13 1.28 -12.81
C VAL A 228 -22.54 1.31 -12.24
N ASN A 229 -23.50 1.72 -13.08
CA ASN A 229 -24.88 1.31 -12.91
C ASN A 229 -25.11 0.05 -13.73
N GLN A 230 -25.25 -1.09 -13.04
CA GLN A 230 -25.46 -2.39 -13.68
C GLN A 230 -26.93 -2.72 -13.94
N ALA A 231 -27.86 -1.93 -13.41
CA ALA A 231 -29.28 -2.14 -13.65
C ALA A 231 -29.69 -1.70 -15.06
N ASN A 232 -30.83 -2.23 -15.51
CA ASN A 232 -31.50 -1.84 -16.75
C ASN A 232 -32.37 -0.57 -16.56
N GLN A 233 -32.23 0.12 -15.44
CA GLN A 233 -32.97 1.33 -15.10
C GLN A 233 -32.03 2.40 -14.53
N GLN A 234 -32.45 3.65 -14.65
CA GLN A 234 -31.79 4.78 -14.01
C GLN A 234 -31.79 4.61 -12.49
N VAL A 235 -30.72 5.08 -11.86
CA VAL A 235 -30.58 5.15 -10.41
C VAL A 235 -30.34 6.60 -10.03
N ASP A 236 -31.23 7.18 -9.21
CA ASP A 236 -31.07 8.52 -8.65
C ASP A 236 -30.51 8.41 -7.23
N VAL A 237 -29.35 9.06 -6.99
CA VAL A 237 -28.69 9.12 -5.67
C VAL A 237 -28.26 10.56 -5.36
N TRP A 238 -27.00 10.93 -5.64
CA TRP A 238 -26.51 12.32 -5.59
C TRP A 238 -26.67 13.02 -6.94
N THR A 239 -26.68 12.25 -8.03
CA THR A 239 -26.99 12.68 -9.40
C THR A 239 -27.84 11.61 -10.09
N ARG A 240 -28.27 11.88 -11.31
CA ARG A 240 -28.95 10.94 -12.18
C ARG A 240 -27.94 10.03 -12.85
N LEU A 241 -27.99 8.73 -12.57
CA LEU A 241 -27.09 7.73 -13.16
C LEU A 241 -27.86 6.86 -14.16
N PRO A 242 -27.72 7.07 -15.48
CA PRO A 242 -28.39 6.25 -16.48
C PRO A 242 -28.10 4.76 -16.33
N ALA A 243 -29.04 3.93 -16.78
CA ALA A 243 -28.89 2.48 -16.84
C ALA A 243 -27.62 2.10 -17.60
N ARG A 244 -27.02 0.95 -17.27
CA ARG A 244 -25.98 0.33 -18.10
C ARG A 244 -24.84 1.27 -18.48
N THR A 245 -24.32 1.99 -17.50
CA THR A 245 -23.35 3.07 -17.71
C THR A 245 -22.14 2.91 -16.81
N VAL A 246 -20.96 3.22 -17.36
CA VAL A 246 -19.69 3.31 -16.64
C VAL A 246 -19.40 4.76 -16.28
N PHE A 247 -19.03 4.96 -15.03
CA PHE A 247 -18.65 6.25 -14.48
C PHE A 247 -17.27 6.16 -13.84
N VAL A 248 -16.64 7.32 -13.74
CA VAL A 248 -15.44 7.51 -12.95
C VAL A 248 -15.59 8.75 -12.09
N HIS A 249 -14.81 8.81 -11.03
CA HIS A 249 -14.71 9.99 -10.17
C HIS A 249 -13.23 10.18 -9.80
N PRO A 250 -12.58 11.29 -10.18
CA PRO A 250 -11.25 11.59 -9.67
C PRO A 250 -11.29 11.91 -8.17
N GLY A 251 -10.17 11.74 -7.47
CA GLY A 251 -10.00 12.28 -6.12
C GLY A 251 -9.37 13.68 -6.15
N PRO A 252 -9.28 14.37 -4.99
CA PRO A 252 -8.57 15.65 -4.89
C PRO A 252 -7.10 15.47 -5.32
N ASP A 253 -6.67 16.15 -6.38
CA ASP A 253 -5.35 16.00 -7.01
C ASP A 253 -4.98 14.56 -7.39
N ARG A 254 -5.99 13.68 -7.55
CA ARG A 254 -5.79 12.24 -7.78
C ARG A 254 -6.56 11.79 -9.02
N PRO A 255 -5.97 11.89 -10.22
CA PRO A 255 -6.59 11.44 -11.45
C PRO A 255 -6.94 9.95 -11.41
N VAL A 256 -8.11 9.63 -11.97
CA VAL A 256 -8.57 8.26 -12.19
C VAL A 256 -8.36 7.89 -13.64
N ALA A 257 -7.96 6.65 -13.91
CA ALA A 257 -7.75 6.19 -15.28
C ALA A 257 -8.29 4.78 -15.51
N ILE A 258 -8.76 4.55 -16.74
CA ILE A 258 -9.05 3.22 -17.27
C ILE A 258 -8.06 2.97 -18.40
N ALA A 259 -7.19 1.97 -18.22
CA ALA A 259 -6.20 1.57 -19.21
C ALA A 259 -6.62 0.27 -19.91
N TRP A 260 -6.27 0.15 -21.19
CA TRP A 260 -6.47 -1.01 -22.04
C TRP A 260 -5.12 -1.48 -22.59
N VAL A 261 -4.80 -2.75 -22.36
CA VAL A 261 -3.58 -3.39 -22.84
C VAL A 261 -3.86 -4.09 -24.16
N CYS A 262 -3.10 -3.71 -25.18
CA CYS A 262 -3.24 -4.22 -26.53
C CYS A 262 -2.91 -5.73 -26.62
N PRO A 263 -3.83 -6.59 -27.11
CA PRO A 263 -3.63 -8.03 -27.13
C PRO A 263 -2.74 -8.51 -28.28
N GLU A 264 -2.73 -7.80 -29.40
CA GLU A 264 -1.97 -8.17 -30.60
C GLU A 264 -1.62 -6.95 -31.46
N ASP A 265 -0.60 -7.11 -32.29
CA ASP A 265 -0.21 -6.12 -33.29
C ASP A 265 -1.35 -5.91 -34.31
N GLY A 266 -1.62 -4.66 -34.68
CA GLY A 266 -2.65 -4.36 -35.68
C GLY A 266 -2.98 -2.89 -35.82
N LEU A 267 -3.96 -2.61 -36.68
CA LEU A 267 -4.60 -1.30 -36.77
C LEU A 267 -5.90 -1.29 -35.96
N TYR A 268 -6.10 -0.20 -35.22
CA TYR A 268 -7.21 -0.03 -34.31
C TYR A 268 -7.91 1.31 -34.55
N GLN A 269 -9.23 1.27 -34.54
CA GLN A 269 -10.09 2.44 -34.47
C GLN A 269 -10.56 2.61 -33.02
N VAL A 270 -10.56 3.84 -32.52
CA VAL A 270 -11.01 4.17 -31.16
C VAL A 270 -12.14 5.17 -31.22
N GLN A 271 -13.19 4.90 -30.45
CA GLN A 271 -14.30 5.83 -30.26
C GLN A 271 -14.65 5.95 -28.79
N GLY A 272 -15.09 7.13 -28.37
CA GLY A 272 -15.48 7.35 -26.98
C GLY A 272 -15.97 8.75 -26.68
N LEU A 273 -16.49 8.94 -25.48
CA LEU A 273 -16.91 10.23 -24.95
C LEU A 273 -16.59 10.33 -23.47
N VAL A 274 -16.47 11.58 -23.02
CA VAL A 274 -16.42 11.98 -21.62
C VAL A 274 -17.53 13.00 -21.40
N GLU A 275 -18.37 12.74 -20.42
CA GLU A 275 -19.51 13.58 -20.05
C GLU A 275 -19.45 13.89 -18.56
N ASP A 276 -19.53 15.17 -18.22
CA ASP A 276 -19.78 15.58 -16.84
C ASP A 276 -21.23 15.23 -16.47
N ALA A 277 -21.40 14.27 -15.55
CA ALA A 277 -22.69 13.68 -15.19
C ALA A 277 -23.18 14.14 -13.81
N HIS A 278 -22.63 15.24 -13.27
CA HIS A 278 -23.03 15.81 -11.99
C HIS A 278 -23.13 17.34 -12.06
N PRO A 279 -24.23 17.87 -12.63
CA PRO A 279 -24.43 19.30 -12.77
C PRO A 279 -24.69 19.95 -11.39
N ALA A 280 -23.62 20.40 -10.74
CA ALA A 280 -23.61 20.97 -9.39
C ALA A 280 -23.11 22.43 -9.34
N ALA A 281 -23.11 23.14 -10.47
CA ALA A 281 -22.55 24.48 -10.66
C ALA A 281 -21.04 24.59 -10.36
N LEU A 282 -20.26 23.55 -10.73
CA LEU A 282 -18.81 23.48 -10.53
C LEU A 282 -18.04 23.65 -11.86
N ASP A 283 -16.76 23.29 -11.87
CA ASP A 283 -15.86 23.46 -13.02
C ASP A 283 -15.63 22.19 -13.85
N GLY A 284 -16.38 21.11 -13.55
CA GLY A 284 -16.35 19.84 -14.29
C GLY A 284 -14.99 19.14 -14.19
N VAL A 285 -14.62 18.41 -15.24
CA VAL A 285 -13.37 17.64 -15.27
C VAL A 285 -12.53 17.97 -16.50
N SER A 286 -11.30 17.46 -16.53
CA SER A 286 -10.51 17.39 -17.76
C SER A 286 -10.18 15.94 -18.08
N PHE A 287 -9.99 15.60 -19.35
CA PHE A 287 -9.53 14.27 -19.73
C PHE A 287 -8.28 14.31 -20.61
N ARG A 288 -7.55 13.19 -20.57
CA ARG A 288 -6.54 12.84 -21.57
C ARG A 288 -6.76 11.41 -22.03
N PHE A 289 -6.75 11.21 -23.34
CA PHE A 289 -6.59 9.91 -23.94
C PHE A 289 -5.14 9.73 -24.37
N GLU A 290 -4.48 8.79 -23.72
CA GLU A 290 -3.03 8.62 -23.69
C GLU A 290 -2.65 7.30 -24.35
N HIS A 291 -1.48 7.27 -24.98
CA HIS A 291 -0.87 6.06 -25.51
C HIS A 291 0.54 5.90 -24.96
N PHE A 292 0.84 4.70 -24.47
CA PHE A 292 2.15 4.30 -24.03
C PHE A 292 2.72 3.27 -25.01
N ALA A 293 3.66 3.74 -25.85
CA ALA A 293 4.16 3.01 -27.00
C ALA A 293 5.24 1.96 -26.69
N ASN A 294 5.53 1.69 -25.42
CA ASN A 294 6.45 0.63 -25.04
C ASN A 294 5.67 -0.68 -24.77
N PRO A 295 5.87 -1.73 -25.59
CA PRO A 295 5.21 -3.04 -25.44
C PRO A 295 5.41 -3.74 -24.09
N GLU A 296 6.45 -3.37 -23.33
CA GLU A 296 6.73 -3.97 -22.02
C GLU A 296 5.78 -3.47 -20.92
N ILE A 297 5.11 -2.33 -21.14
CA ILE A 297 4.21 -1.71 -20.15
C ILE A 297 3.00 -2.60 -19.88
N GLY A 298 2.37 -3.14 -20.92
CA GLY A 298 1.18 -3.98 -20.79
C GLY A 298 1.41 -5.20 -19.89
N PRO A 299 2.38 -6.08 -20.20
CA PRO A 299 2.72 -7.22 -19.34
C PRO A 299 3.08 -6.80 -17.91
N ALA A 300 3.86 -5.72 -17.73
CA ALA A 300 4.24 -5.24 -16.41
C ALA A 300 3.04 -4.70 -15.62
N LEU A 301 2.10 -4.02 -16.27
CA LEU A 301 0.87 -3.51 -15.67
C LEU A 301 -0.08 -4.66 -15.29
N VAL A 302 -0.20 -5.69 -16.13
CA VAL A 302 -0.97 -6.91 -15.82
C VAL A 302 -0.36 -7.65 -14.63
N ALA A 303 0.97 -7.81 -14.59
CA ALA A 303 1.67 -8.42 -13.46
C ALA A 303 1.44 -7.64 -12.16
N LEU A 304 1.49 -6.30 -12.22
CA LEU A 304 1.17 -5.44 -11.08
C LEU A 304 -0.28 -5.64 -10.60
N GLY A 305 -1.23 -5.71 -11.53
CA GLY A 305 -2.64 -5.97 -11.24
C GLY A 305 -2.89 -7.34 -10.60
N GLN A 306 -2.21 -8.38 -11.09
CA GLN A 306 -2.26 -9.73 -10.49
C GLN A 306 -1.67 -9.73 -9.07
N ALA A 307 -0.58 -8.99 -8.84
CA ALA A 307 0.06 -8.90 -7.54
C ALA A 307 -0.82 -8.20 -6.47
N VAL A 308 -1.76 -7.35 -6.87
CA VAL A 308 -2.68 -6.61 -5.97
C VAL A 308 -4.10 -7.18 -5.92
N ALA A 309 -4.46 -8.10 -6.83
CA ALA A 309 -5.73 -8.84 -6.78
C ALA A 309 -5.83 -9.81 -5.60
N VAL A 310 -4.69 -10.16 -4.98
CA VAL A 310 -4.66 -10.84 -3.69
C VAL A 310 -5.06 -9.82 -2.62
N PRO A 311 -6.13 -10.07 -1.82
CA PRO A 311 -6.56 -9.17 -0.75
C PRO A 311 -5.34 -8.69 0.03
N ALA A 312 -5.24 -7.37 0.24
CA ALA A 312 -4.14 -6.82 1.00
C ALA A 312 -4.21 -7.39 2.43
N GLU A 313 -3.39 -8.40 2.71
CA GLU A 313 -3.25 -8.90 4.07
C GLU A 313 -2.78 -7.72 4.94
N PRO A 314 -3.42 -7.48 6.10
CA PRO A 314 -2.95 -6.44 7.00
C PRO A 314 -1.52 -6.78 7.42
N ARG A 315 -0.72 -5.75 7.69
CA ARG A 315 0.61 -5.94 8.27
C ARG A 315 0.46 -6.83 9.51
N PRO A 316 1.23 -7.94 9.63
CA PRO A 316 1.16 -8.80 10.79
C PRO A 316 1.35 -7.98 12.07
N SER A 317 0.56 -8.28 13.10
CA SER A 317 0.74 -7.70 14.44
C SER A 317 1.74 -8.54 15.25
N PRO A 318 2.55 -7.92 16.11
CA PRO A 318 3.38 -8.66 17.06
C PRO A 318 2.52 -9.60 17.92
N PRO A 319 3.05 -10.78 18.31
CA PRO A 319 2.33 -11.67 19.22
C PRO A 319 2.15 -10.99 20.58
N VAL A 320 0.98 -11.20 21.18
CA VAL A 320 0.62 -10.65 22.50
C VAL A 320 0.51 -11.80 23.48
N PHE A 321 1.19 -11.67 24.61
CA PHE A 321 1.14 -12.64 25.70
C PHE A 321 0.60 -11.96 26.96
N PRO A 322 -0.09 -12.70 27.85
CA PRO A 322 -0.18 -12.30 29.24
C PRO A 322 1.24 -12.13 29.78
N VAL A 323 1.49 -11.02 30.46
CA VAL A 323 2.82 -10.66 30.94
C VAL A 323 2.77 -10.38 32.44
N ALA A 324 3.86 -10.66 33.13
CA ALA A 324 4.08 -10.24 34.50
C ALA A 324 4.98 -9.01 34.57
N TYR A 325 4.65 -8.12 35.50
CA TYR A 325 5.59 -7.14 36.01
C TYR A 325 6.52 -7.86 36.97
N ALA A 326 7.68 -8.28 36.47
CA ALA A 326 8.58 -9.16 37.20
C ALA A 326 10.04 -8.76 36.99
N VAL A 327 10.87 -9.29 37.88
CA VAL A 327 12.31 -9.22 37.76
C VAL A 327 12.78 -10.55 37.19
N PHE A 328 13.60 -10.51 36.16
CA PHE A 328 14.12 -11.71 35.53
C PHE A 328 15.63 -11.60 35.27
N GLU A 329 16.29 -12.74 35.31
CA GLU A 329 17.69 -12.86 34.95
C GLU A 329 17.83 -12.74 33.42
N SER A 330 18.83 -11.98 32.96
CA SER A 330 19.14 -11.89 31.53
C SER A 330 20.28 -12.84 31.15
N SER A 331 21.20 -12.43 30.28
CA SER A 331 22.44 -13.19 30.13
C SER A 331 23.30 -12.96 31.36
N GLY A 332 23.34 -13.97 32.25
CA GLY A 332 24.15 -13.92 33.47
C GLY A 332 25.61 -13.60 33.15
N LYS A 333 26.16 -12.57 33.80
CA LYS A 333 27.53 -12.10 33.60
C LYS A 333 28.28 -12.06 34.92
N ASN A 334 29.58 -12.34 34.84
CA ASN A 334 30.49 -12.12 35.96
C ASN A 334 30.80 -10.63 36.06
N ALA A 335 30.96 -10.13 37.28
CA ALA A 335 31.43 -8.77 37.50
C ALA A 335 32.95 -8.71 37.44
N ARG A 336 33.50 -7.53 37.16
CA ARG A 336 34.92 -7.24 37.38
C ARG A 336 35.07 -6.35 38.59
N VAL A 337 36.09 -6.63 39.39
CA VAL A 337 36.44 -5.79 40.54
C VAL A 337 36.75 -4.37 40.03
N HIS A 338 36.17 -3.34 40.64
CA HIS A 338 36.53 -1.96 40.34
C HIS A 338 37.74 -1.59 41.18
N LEU A 339 38.90 -1.39 40.54
CA LEU A 339 40.13 -1.10 41.26
C LEU A 339 39.99 0.21 42.03
N ARG A 340 40.15 0.16 43.36
CA ARG A 340 39.92 1.30 44.27
C ARG A 340 38.50 1.90 44.15
N GLY A 341 37.53 1.09 43.71
CA GLY A 341 36.13 1.49 43.54
C GLY A 341 35.79 2.16 42.21
N ASP A 342 36.77 2.39 41.32
CA ASP A 342 36.62 3.08 40.04
C ASP A 342 36.05 2.15 38.94
N PRO A 343 34.80 2.38 38.47
CA PRO A 343 34.16 1.58 37.41
C PRO A 343 34.93 1.57 36.09
N GLU A 344 35.72 2.59 35.81
CA GLU A 344 36.48 2.72 34.57
C GLU A 344 37.81 1.95 34.62
N GLN A 345 38.19 1.42 35.79
CA GLN A 345 39.40 0.62 36.00
C GLN A 345 39.06 -0.82 36.44
N PRO A 346 38.69 -1.70 35.49
CA PRO A 346 38.31 -3.08 35.79
C PRO A 346 39.54 -3.95 36.13
N GLY A 347 39.44 -4.69 37.23
CA GLY A 347 40.39 -5.68 37.69
C GLY A 347 39.99 -7.11 37.29
N ALA A 348 40.29 -8.06 38.18
CA ALA A 348 39.97 -9.47 37.98
C ALA A 348 38.45 -9.70 37.84
N GLU A 349 38.09 -10.70 37.05
CA GLU A 349 36.72 -11.16 36.93
C GLU A 349 36.36 -12.07 38.12
N VAL A 350 35.17 -11.84 38.68
CA VAL A 350 34.66 -12.57 39.84
C VAL A 350 33.43 -13.38 39.39
N PRO A 351 33.49 -14.72 39.49
CA PRO A 351 32.34 -15.57 39.20
C PRO A 351 31.14 -15.20 40.06
N ARG A 352 29.98 -15.00 39.43
CA ARG A 352 28.73 -14.77 40.15
C ARG A 352 28.38 -15.98 41.03
N ARG A 353 28.00 -15.72 42.28
CA ARG A 353 27.60 -16.74 43.27
C ARG A 353 26.88 -16.08 44.44
N TRP A 354 26.29 -16.91 45.31
CA TRP A 354 25.83 -16.50 46.62
C TRP A 354 27.01 -16.29 47.57
N LEU A 355 26.77 -15.58 48.69
CA LEU A 355 27.75 -15.34 49.73
C LEU A 355 28.37 -16.65 50.22
N THR A 356 29.67 -16.64 50.43
CA THR A 356 30.36 -17.74 51.09
C THR A 356 30.13 -17.60 52.60
N THR A 357 29.64 -18.67 53.24
CA THR A 357 29.37 -18.72 54.68
C THR A 357 30.64 -18.84 55.50
#